data_AF-A0A9E2SGM9-F1
#
_entry.id   AF-A0A9E2SGM9-F1
#
_cell.length_a   1.000
_cell.length_b   1.000
_cell.length_c   1.000
_cell.angle_alpha   90.00
_cell.angle_beta   90.00
_cell.angle_gamma   90.00
#
_symmetry.space_group_name_H-M   'P 1'
#
loop_
_entity.id
_entity.type
_entity.pdbx_description
1 polymer ?
#
loop_
_entity_poly.entity_id
_entity_poly.type
_entity_poly.pdbx_seq_one_letter_code
_entity_poly.pdbx_strand_id
1 'polypeptide(L)'
;MFSNFKDVYTNRQYAKEARQKFLAYFADNFPPVKSLKCKIDPHNHRIIASAKFCKRRLYARGYSLQKCFNHFVNEYEQKVLVAY
;
A
#
# COMPACT_ATOMS: atom_id res chain seq x y z
N MET A 1 -20.62 -7.12 -28.85
CA MET A 1 -21.24 -6.16 -27.90
C MET A 1 -20.41 -6.18 -26.63
N PHE A 2 -19.56 -5.17 -26.43
CA PHE A 2 -18.78 -5.02 -25.20
C PHE A 2 -19.70 -4.48 -24.11
N SER A 3 -20.38 -5.39 -23.42
CA SER A 3 -21.25 -5.04 -22.31
C SER A 3 -20.43 -4.44 -21.17
N ASN A 4 -20.63 -3.14 -20.96
CA ASN A 4 -20.45 -2.40 -19.70
C ASN A 4 -19.23 -2.78 -18.83
N PHE A 5 -18.10 -2.09 -19.06
CA PHE A 5 -17.03 -1.88 -18.08
C PHE A 5 -17.47 -1.00 -16.88
N LYS A 6 -18.71 -1.18 -16.40
CA LYS A 6 -19.26 -0.56 -15.17
C LYS A 6 -19.25 -1.52 -14.00
N ASP A 7 -18.50 -2.61 -14.09
CA ASP A 7 -18.10 -3.36 -12.91
C ASP A 7 -17.09 -2.51 -12.14
N VAL A 8 -17.65 -1.69 -11.25
CA VAL A 8 -17.10 -1.34 -9.96
C VAL A 8 -16.72 -2.65 -9.27
N TYR A 9 -15.63 -3.28 -9.71
CA TYR A 9 -14.99 -4.37 -9.00
C TYR A 9 -14.61 -3.79 -7.65
N THR A 10 -15.45 -4.12 -6.68
CA THR A 10 -15.56 -3.51 -5.37
C THR A 10 -14.20 -3.03 -4.89
N ASN A 11 -14.04 -1.72 -4.76
CA ASN A 11 -12.84 -1.04 -4.26
C ASN A 11 -12.27 -1.73 -2.99
N ARG A 12 -13.12 -2.44 -2.24
CA ARG A 12 -12.78 -3.27 -1.07
C ARG A 12 -12.04 -4.57 -1.38
N GLN A 13 -12.39 -5.32 -2.43
CA GLN A 13 -11.76 -6.60 -2.73
C GLN A 13 -10.32 -6.39 -3.21
N TYR A 14 -10.13 -5.46 -4.15
CA TYR A 14 -8.81 -5.07 -4.62
C TYR A 14 -7.95 -4.48 -3.48
N ALA A 15 -8.54 -3.66 -2.59
CA ALA A 15 -7.85 -3.16 -1.39
C ALA A 15 -7.47 -4.28 -0.39
N LYS A 16 -8.30 -5.34 -0.28
CA LYS A 16 -8.04 -6.48 0.61
C LYS A 16 -6.90 -7.34 0.06
N GLU A 17 -6.89 -7.63 -1.23
CA GLU A 17 -5.79 -8.34 -1.90
C GLU A 17 -4.50 -7.52 -1.87
N ALA A 18 -4.59 -6.21 -2.14
CA ALA A 18 -3.49 -5.28 -1.96
C ALA A 18 -2.91 -5.39 -0.56
N ARG A 19 -3.77 -5.26 0.46
CA ARG A 19 -3.36 -5.35 1.87
C ARG A 19 -2.70 -6.69 2.19
N GLN A 20 -3.22 -7.81 1.69
CA GLN A 20 -2.63 -9.13 1.92
C GLN A 20 -1.24 -9.27 1.28
N LYS A 21 -1.08 -8.86 0.02
CA LYS A 21 0.22 -8.88 -0.67
C LYS A 21 1.24 -7.97 0.00
N PHE A 22 0.80 -6.79 0.43
CA PHE A 22 1.62 -5.89 1.23
C PHE A 22 2.02 -6.56 2.55
N LEU A 23 1.06 -7.05 3.35
CA LEU A 23 1.36 -7.71 4.63
C LEU A 23 2.32 -8.89 4.49
N ALA A 24 2.13 -9.75 3.49
CA ALA A 24 3.02 -10.88 3.22
C ALA A 24 4.45 -10.39 2.96
N TYR A 25 4.63 -9.45 2.02
CA TYR A 25 5.96 -8.92 1.71
C TYR A 25 6.65 -8.25 2.92
N PHE A 26 5.90 -7.48 3.71
CA PHE A 26 6.43 -6.82 4.90
C PHE A 26 6.74 -7.79 6.04
N ALA A 27 5.96 -8.86 6.20
CA ALA A 27 6.26 -9.88 7.20
C ALA A 27 7.59 -10.60 6.90
N ASP A 28 7.85 -10.91 5.63
CA ASP A 28 9.07 -11.60 5.22
C ASP A 28 10.32 -10.70 5.20
N ASN A 29 10.17 -9.41 4.87
CA ASN A 29 11.33 -8.53 4.63
C ASN A 29 11.53 -7.46 5.72
N PHE A 30 10.50 -7.10 6.49
CA PHE A 30 10.49 -5.93 7.37
C PHE A 30 9.66 -6.17 8.65
N PRO A 31 10.14 -7.05 9.56
CA PRO A 31 9.42 -7.50 10.76
C PRO A 31 8.84 -6.42 11.72
N PRO A 32 9.32 -5.15 11.79
CA PRO A 32 8.80 -4.18 12.76
C PRO A 32 7.57 -3.37 12.30
N VAL A 33 7.03 -3.59 11.09
CA VAL A 33 5.90 -2.80 10.57
C VAL A 33 4.60 -3.15 11.32
N LYS A 34 4.15 -2.24 12.20
CA LYS A 34 2.89 -2.37 12.95
C LYS A 34 1.78 -1.57 12.27
N SER A 35 0.54 -2.11 12.27
CA SER A 35 -0.68 -1.40 11.82
C SER A 35 -0.67 -0.93 10.35
N LEU A 36 -0.32 -1.82 9.43
CA LEU A 36 -0.42 -1.55 7.99
C LEU A 36 -1.89 -1.38 7.56
N LYS A 37 -2.23 -0.21 7.03
CA LYS A 37 -3.54 0.16 6.50
C LYS A 37 -3.41 0.50 5.03
N CYS A 38 -4.11 -0.25 4.18
CA CYS A 38 -4.28 0.08 2.77
C CYS A 38 -5.71 0.59 2.54
N LYS A 39 -5.82 1.70 1.82
CA LYS A 39 -7.09 2.31 1.38
C LYS A 39 -6.97 2.62 -0.10
N ILE A 40 -8.10 2.69 -0.80
CA ILE A 40 -8.14 3.21 -2.16
C ILE A 40 -8.86 4.55 -2.12
N ASP A 41 -8.21 5.55 -2.69
CA ASP A 41 -8.75 6.88 -2.85
C ASP A 41 -9.95 6.84 -3.80
N PRO A 42 -11.16 7.24 -3.36
CA PRO A 42 -12.37 7.13 -4.16
C PRO A 42 -12.41 8.14 -5.31
N HIS A 43 -11.60 9.21 -5.27
CA HIS A 43 -11.59 10.26 -6.28
C HIS A 43 -10.58 9.99 -7.39
N ASN A 44 -9.41 9.46 -7.04
CA ASN A 44 -8.30 9.27 -7.97
C ASN A 44 -7.97 7.80 -8.26
N HIS A 45 -8.74 6.86 -7.70
CA HIS A 45 -8.48 5.41 -7.77
C HIS A 45 -7.04 5.03 -7.37
N ARG A 46 -6.41 5.83 -6.51
CA ARG A 46 -5.04 5.61 -6.04
C ARG A 46 -5.05 4.70 -4.83
N ILE A 47 -4.17 3.71 -4.80
CA ILE A 47 -3.89 2.92 -3.62
C ILE A 47 -3.03 3.77 -2.68
N ILE A 48 -3.46 3.85 -1.43
CA ILE A 48 -2.77 4.52 -0.34
C ILE A 48 -2.45 3.47 0.71
N ALA A 49 -1.16 3.21 0.93
CA ALA A 49 -0.68 2.37 2.02
C ALA A 49 -0.08 3.25 3.11
N SER A 50 -0.38 2.95 4.36
CA SER A 50 0.19 3.65 5.50
C SER A 50 0.55 2.65 6.58
N ALA A 51 1.71 2.82 7.20
CA ALA A 51 2.17 1.92 8.24
C ALA A 51 2.88 2.68 9.35
N LYS A 52 2.92 2.09 10.54
CA LYS A 52 3.68 2.64 11.66
C LYS A 52 4.89 1.74 11.91
N PHE A 53 6.06 2.36 11.90
CA PHE A 53 7.32 1.69 12.20
C PHE A 53 7.93 2.35 13.44
N CYS A 54 7.88 1.66 14.58
CA CYS A 54 8.30 2.22 15.88
C CYS A 54 7.63 3.58 16.17
N LYS A 55 8.42 4.67 16.16
CA LYS A 55 7.93 6.06 16.33
C LYS A 55 7.65 6.79 15.00
N ARG A 56 7.98 6.21 13.85
CA ARG A 56 7.88 6.81 12.52
C ARG A 56 6.63 6.32 11.78
N ARG A 57 6.01 7.18 10.97
CA ARG A 57 4.92 6.84 10.05
C ARG A 57 5.45 6.78 8.62
N LEU A 58 5.14 5.67 7.97
CA LEU A 58 5.39 5.42 6.55
C LEU A 58 4.08 5.59 5.79
N TYR A 59 4.18 6.20 4.63
CA TYR A 59 3.08 6.57 3.76
C TYR A 59 3.49 6.33 2.31
N ALA A 60 2.67 5.57 1.60
CA ALA A 60 2.86 5.32 0.19
C ALA A 60 1.58 5.51 -0.59
N ARG A 61 1.74 5.98 -1.82
CA ARG A 61 0.63 6.19 -2.75
C ARG A 61 1.03 5.72 -4.14
N GLY A 62 0.10 5.14 -4.88
CA GLY A 62 0.32 4.74 -6.26
C GLY A 62 -0.95 4.39 -6.99
N TYR A 63 -0.97 4.57 -8.31
CA TYR A 63 -2.07 4.13 -9.17
C TYR A 63 -2.09 2.61 -9.41
N SER A 64 -1.00 1.93 -9.05
CA SER A 64 -0.88 0.48 -9.11
C SER A 64 -0.19 -0.02 -7.85
N LEU A 65 -0.38 -1.31 -7.54
CA LEU A 65 0.29 -1.98 -6.42
C LEU A 65 1.79 -1.79 -6.47
N GLN A 66 2.38 -1.96 -7.65
CA GLN A 66 3.83 -1.87 -7.84
C GLN A 66 4.37 -0.45 -7.62
N LYS A 67 3.67 0.58 -8.12
CA LYS A 67 4.08 1.97 -7.82
C LYS A 67 3.92 2.31 -6.34
N CYS A 68 2.83 1.86 -5.72
CA CYS A 68 2.62 2.06 -4.28
C CYS A 68 3.71 1.35 -3.47
N PHE A 69 4.15 0.18 -3.92
CA PHE A 69 5.19 -0.60 -3.29
C PHE A 69 6.56 0.07 -3.37
N ASN A 70 6.99 0.47 -4.57
CA ASN A 70 8.26 1.17 -4.77
C ASN A 70 8.31 2.46 -3.94
N HIS A 71 7.19 3.18 -3.87
CA HIS A 71 7.09 4.38 -3.04
C HIS A 71 7.20 4.06 -1.55
N PHE A 72 6.65 2.92 -1.09
CA PHE A 72 6.76 2.49 0.29
C PHE A 72 8.19 2.09 0.66
N VAL A 73 8.86 1.33 -0.21
CA VAL A 73 10.26 0.93 0.00
C VAL A 73 11.13 2.16 0.08
N ASN A 74 11.00 3.12 -0.84
CA ASN A 74 11.75 4.36 -0.79
C ASN A 74 11.47 5.16 0.50
N GLU A 75 10.21 5.26 0.92
CA GLU A 75 9.87 5.88 2.21
C GLU A 75 10.50 5.16 3.40
N TYR A 76 10.56 3.83 3.37
CA TYR A 76 11.22 3.03 4.38
C TYR A 76 12.73 3.27 4.39
N GLU A 77 13.40 3.22 3.24
CA GLU A 77 14.83 3.49 3.13
C GLU A 77 15.17 4.88 3.66
N GLN A 78 14.46 5.91 3.21
CA GLN A 78 14.71 7.29 3.61
C GLN A 78 14.41 7.55 5.09
N LYS A 79 13.30 7.02 5.62
CA LYS A 79 12.87 7.33 6.99
C LYS A 79 13.36 6.34 8.01
N VAL A 80 13.70 5.11 7.65
CA VAL A 80 14.07 4.05 8.60
C VAL A 80 15.56 3.75 8.49
N LEU A 81 16.08 3.51 7.30
CA LEU A 81 17.49 3.10 7.11
C LEU A 81 18.46 4.28 7.11
N VAL A 82 18.16 5.38 6.42
CA VAL A 82 19.05 6.56 6.32
C VAL A 82 19.09 7.36 7.63
N ALA A 83 18.06 7.23 8.46
CA ALA A 83 17.94 7.99 9.71
C ALA A 83 18.50 7.21 10.93
N TYR A 84 19.56 6.44 10.71
CA TYR A 84 20.43 5.76 11.68
C TYR A 84 21.88 6.10 11.37
#